data_AF-A0A952D5S4-F1
#
_entry.id   AF-A0A952D5S4-F1
#
_cell.length_a   1.000
_cell.length_b   1.000
_cell.length_c   1.000
_cell.angle_alpha   90.00
_cell.angle_beta   90.00
_cell.angle_gamma   90.00
#
_symmetry.space_group_name_H-M   'P 1'
#
loop_
_entity.id
_entity.type
_entity.pdbx_description
1 polymer ?
#
loop_
_entity_poly.entity_id
_entity_poly.type
_entity_poly.pdbx_seq_one_letter_code
_entity_poly.pdbx_strand_id
1 'polypeptide(L)'
;MNPAVLAAALLPALAAPQAAGHATRNVQGWTVHIAPALLERQAEATEKALGLLTVQLKEVEAKVPAGAVAKLRQVALWFSPEYPGTGPKAEYHPGAGWLRD
;
A
#
# COMPACT_ATOMS: atom_id res chain seq x y z
N MET A 1 38.91 -25.60 -15.73
CA MET A 1 37.87 -25.79 -14.69
C MET A 1 37.18 -24.46 -14.49
N ASN A 2 35.86 -24.43 -14.69
CA ASN A 2 35.05 -23.23 -14.93
C ASN A 2 34.54 -22.61 -13.60
N PRO A 3 34.71 -21.31 -13.30
CA PRO A 3 33.91 -20.67 -12.27
C PRO A 3 32.64 -20.12 -12.93
N ALA A 4 31.51 -20.79 -12.70
CA ALA A 4 30.22 -20.29 -13.12
C ALA A 4 29.86 -19.05 -12.28
N VAL A 5 29.91 -17.89 -12.92
CA VAL A 5 29.40 -16.63 -12.37
C VAL A 5 27.88 -16.73 -12.30
N LEU A 6 27.33 -16.76 -11.08
CA LEU A 6 25.90 -16.56 -10.84
C LEU A 6 25.54 -15.12 -11.21
N ALA A 7 25.02 -14.92 -12.42
CA ALA A 7 24.34 -13.70 -12.79
C ALA A 7 22.97 -13.67 -12.08
N ALA A 8 22.88 -12.89 -10.99
CA ALA A 8 21.59 -12.55 -10.40
C ALA A 8 20.81 -11.70 -11.41
N ALA A 9 19.78 -12.28 -12.00
CA ALA A 9 18.85 -11.56 -12.87
C ALA A 9 18.12 -10.49 -12.03
N LEU A 10 18.54 -9.23 -12.19
CA LEU A 10 17.78 -8.07 -11.77
C LEU A 10 16.50 -8.01 -12.61
N LEU A 11 15.41 -8.60 -12.10
CA LEU A 11 14.08 -8.30 -12.60
C LEU A 11 13.83 -6.81 -12.35
N PRO A 12 13.44 -6.01 -13.36
CA PRO A 12 13.03 -4.66 -13.11
C PRO A 12 11.82 -4.70 -12.19
N ALA A 13 11.91 -4.03 -11.05
CA ALA A 13 10.72 -3.71 -10.28
C ALA A 13 9.82 -2.93 -11.24
N LEU A 14 8.66 -3.49 -11.59
CA LEU A 14 7.60 -2.74 -12.27
C LEU A 14 7.32 -1.53 -11.38
N ALA A 15 7.83 -0.37 -11.79
CA ALA A 15 7.53 0.88 -11.12
C ALA A 15 6.02 1.04 -11.25
N ALA A 16 5.30 1.04 -10.12
CA ALA A 16 3.89 1.38 -10.11
C ALA A 16 3.73 2.72 -10.85
N PRO A 17 2.74 2.86 -11.74
CA PRO A 17 2.57 4.08 -12.51
C PRO A 17 2.56 5.26 -11.54
N GLN A 18 3.48 6.21 -11.76
CA GLN A 18 3.49 7.45 -10.98
C GLN A 18 2.13 8.10 -11.22
N ALA A 19 1.29 8.08 -10.19
CA ALA A 19 -0.05 8.63 -10.25
C ALA A 19 0.06 10.13 -10.56
N ALA A 20 -0.18 10.51 -11.82
CA ALA A 20 -0.10 11.89 -12.25
C ALA A 20 -0.97 12.75 -11.31
N GLY A 21 -0.34 13.70 -10.61
CA GLY A 21 -1.02 14.58 -9.66
C GLY A 21 -1.18 14.07 -8.23
N HIS A 22 -0.69 12.89 -7.84
CA HIS A 22 -0.64 12.50 -6.41
C HIS A 22 0.75 12.72 -5.81
N ALA A 23 0.79 13.07 -4.53
CA ALA A 23 2.03 13.02 -3.76
C ALA A 23 2.37 11.56 -3.45
N THR A 24 3.63 11.17 -3.59
CA THR A 24 4.10 9.81 -3.27
C THR A 24 4.93 9.84 -1.99
N ARG A 25 4.62 8.94 -1.06
CA ARG A 25 5.42 8.69 0.15
C ARG A 25 5.78 7.22 0.24
N ASN A 26 6.92 6.92 0.87
CA ASN A 26 7.26 5.56 1.29
C ASN A 26 6.85 5.38 2.76
N VAL A 27 6.08 4.33 3.05
CA VAL A 27 5.68 3.96 4.42
C VAL A 27 6.00 2.50 4.62
N GLN A 28 6.98 2.18 5.47
CA GLN A 28 7.39 0.80 5.76
C GLN A 28 7.76 -0.02 4.49
N GLY A 29 8.28 0.64 3.46
CA GLY A 29 8.62 0.00 2.18
C GLY A 29 7.45 -0.13 1.18
N TRP A 30 6.23 0.25 1.56
CA TRP A 30 5.11 0.41 0.61
C TRP A 30 5.13 1.80 -0.03
N THR A 31 4.76 1.86 -1.30
CA THR A 31 4.43 3.11 -2.00
C THR A 31 3.02 3.54 -1.61
N VAL A 32 2.88 4.76 -1.09
CA VAL A 32 1.59 5.37 -0.75
C VAL A 32 1.39 6.60 -1.61
N HIS A 33 0.34 6.62 -2.42
CA HIS A 33 -0.10 7.78 -3.19
C HIS A 33 -1.18 8.55 -2.43
N ILE A 34 -1.02 9.86 -2.32
CA ILE A 34 -1.89 10.73 -1.53
C ILE A 34 -2.45 11.82 -2.44
N ALA A 35 -3.78 11.93 -2.50
CA ALA A 35 -4.43 12.97 -3.27
C ALA A 35 -4.09 14.37 -2.68
N PRO A 36 -3.72 15.37 -3.51
CA PRO A 36 -3.35 16.70 -3.03
C PRO A 36 -4.43 17.37 -2.18
N ALA A 37 -5.70 17.14 -2.52
CA ALA A 37 -6.84 17.67 -1.78
C ALA A 37 -6.84 17.25 -0.30
N LEU A 38 -6.30 16.08 0.05
CA LEU A 38 -6.15 15.64 1.43
C LEU A 38 -5.05 16.42 2.16
N LEU A 39 -3.93 16.68 1.48
CA LEU A 39 -2.83 17.48 2.03
C LEU A 39 -3.23 18.94 2.23
N GLU A 40 -4.03 19.49 1.32
CA GLU A 40 -4.48 20.88 1.37
C GLU A 40 -5.59 21.13 2.38
N ARG A 41 -6.58 20.22 2.43
CA ARG A 41 -7.83 20.45 3.18
C ARG A 41 -7.91 19.67 4.48
N GLN A 42 -7.09 18.63 4.64
CA GLN A 42 -7.16 17.66 5.73
C GLN A 42 -5.75 17.25 6.20
N ALA A 43 -4.79 18.18 6.21
CA ALA A 43 -3.38 17.91 6.51
C ALA A 43 -3.18 17.11 7.81
N GLU A 44 -3.74 17.58 8.92
CA GLU A 44 -3.58 16.95 10.23
C GLU A 44 -4.16 15.53 10.27
N ALA A 45 -5.38 15.35 9.73
CA ALA A 45 -6.01 14.04 9.63
C ALA A 45 -5.21 13.09 8.72
N THR A 46 -4.63 13.62 7.64
CA THR A 46 -3.78 12.85 6.72
C THR A 46 -2.50 12.38 7.41
N GLU A 47 -1.82 13.24 8.16
CA GLU A 47 -0.63 12.86 8.93
C GLU A 47 -0.96 11.84 10.03
N LYS A 48 -2.09 12.01 10.73
CA LYS A 48 -2.58 11.01 11.68
C LYS A 48 -2.84 9.66 11.01
N ALA A 49 -3.48 9.65 9.84
CA ALA A 49 -3.74 8.44 9.08
C ALA A 49 -2.45 7.75 8.63
N LEU A 50 -1.41 8.50 8.21
CA LEU A 50 -0.09 7.94 7.88
C LEU A 50 0.61 7.32 9.10
N GLY A 51 0.46 7.93 10.28
CA GLY A 51 0.93 7.37 11.55
C GLY A 51 0.25 6.03 11.87
N LEU A 52 -1.08 5.97 11.75
CA LEU A 52 -1.86 4.74 11.96
C LEU A 52 -1.51 3.65 10.94
N LEU A 53 -1.36 4.04 9.66
CA LEU A 53 -0.92 3.12 8.60
C LEU A 53 0.47 2.54 8.92
N THR A 54 1.40 3.36 9.41
CA THR A 54 2.73 2.89 9.82
C THR A 54 2.65 1.80 10.89
N VAL A 55 1.80 1.97 11.90
CA VAL A 55 1.61 0.96 12.95
C VAL A 55 1.05 -0.33 12.36
N GLN A 56 0.03 -0.24 11.50
CA GLN A 56 -0.59 -1.42 10.88
C GLN A 56 0.38 -2.17 9.96
N LEU A 57 1.15 -1.46 9.13
CA LEU A 57 2.14 -2.09 8.24
C LEU A 57 3.27 -2.77 9.03
N LYS A 58 3.68 -2.22 10.17
CA LYS A 58 4.62 -2.91 11.07
C LYS A 58 4.06 -4.21 11.62
N GLU A 59 2.76 -4.26 11.93
CA GLU A 59 2.14 -5.53 12.34
C GLU A 59 2.11 -6.55 11.21
N VAL A 60 1.84 -6.11 9.97
CA VAL A 60 1.91 -6.98 8.79
C VAL A 60 3.33 -7.55 8.65
N GLU A 61 4.35 -6.71 8.73
CA GLU A 61 5.76 -7.17 8.67
C GLU A 61 6.10 -8.18 9.76
N ALA A 62 5.59 -7.96 10.98
CA ALA A 62 5.86 -8.85 12.11
C ALA A 62 5.15 -10.21 12.00
N LYS A 63 3.98 -10.25 11.36
CA LYS A 63 3.10 -11.45 11.36
C LYS A 63 3.14 -12.23 10.04
N VAL A 64 3.59 -11.63 8.94
CA VAL A 64 3.56 -12.24 7.61
C VAL A 64 4.98 -12.65 7.18
N PRO A 65 5.17 -13.85 6.56
CA PRO A 65 6.48 -14.26 6.08
C PRO A 65 7.15 -13.24 5.16
N ALA A 66 8.45 -13.01 5.34
CA ALA A 66 9.19 -11.95 4.65
C ALA A 66 9.08 -12.01 3.11
N GLY A 67 9.06 -13.21 2.52
CA GLY A 67 8.89 -13.38 1.08
C GLY A 67 7.52 -12.89 0.58
N ALA A 68 6.46 -13.10 1.36
CA ALA A 68 5.13 -12.58 1.04
C ALA A 68 5.07 -11.06 1.24
N VAL A 69 5.66 -10.53 2.33
CA VAL A 69 5.78 -9.08 2.56
C VAL A 69 6.47 -8.37 1.37
N ALA A 70 7.55 -8.96 0.84
CA ALA A 70 8.25 -8.41 -0.32
C ALA A 70 7.34 -8.30 -1.55
N LYS A 71 6.40 -9.23 -1.74
CA LYS A 71 5.39 -9.16 -2.81
C LYS A 71 4.30 -8.14 -2.49
N LEU A 72 3.82 -8.10 -1.25
CA LEU A 72 2.80 -7.13 -0.82
C LEU A 72 3.27 -5.68 -0.99
N ARG A 73 4.54 -5.37 -0.75
CA ARG A 73 5.13 -4.03 -0.96
C ARG A 73 5.10 -3.55 -2.41
N GLN A 74 4.91 -4.45 -3.38
CA GLN A 74 4.75 -4.10 -4.80
C GLN A 74 3.37 -3.50 -5.09
N VAL A 75 2.40 -3.70 -4.20
CA VAL A 75 1.05 -3.14 -4.33
C VAL A 75 1.05 -1.74 -3.71
N ALA A 76 0.78 -0.73 -4.54
CA ALA A 76 0.66 0.65 -4.08
C ALA A 76 -0.63 0.84 -3.27
N LEU A 77 -0.52 1.62 -2.19
CA LEU A 77 -1.63 2.04 -1.35
C LEU A 77 -2.05 3.47 -1.72
N TRP A 78 -3.33 3.79 -1.53
CA TRP A 78 -3.90 5.05 -1.98
C TRP A 78 -4.73 5.70 -0.88
N PHE A 79 -4.42 6.96 -0.59
CA PHE A 79 -5.26 7.84 0.20
C PHE A 79 -6.02 8.77 -0.74
N SER A 80 -7.33 8.57 -0.79
CA SER A 80 -8.26 9.32 -1.61
C SER A 80 -9.33 9.95 -0.71
N PRO A 81 -9.88 11.12 -1.08
CA PRO A 81 -11.13 11.60 -0.50
C PRO A 81 -12.24 10.56 -0.70
N GLU A 82 -13.31 10.70 0.06
CA GLU A 82 -14.51 9.91 -0.16
C GLU A 82 -15.04 10.12 -1.59
N TYR A 83 -15.36 9.02 -2.27
CA TYR A 83 -15.87 9.08 -3.63
C TYR A 83 -17.35 9.46 -3.59
N PRO A 84 -17.79 10.46 -4.38
CA PRO A 84 -19.20 10.87 -4.40
C PRO A 84 -20.15 9.70 -4.65
N GLY A 85 -21.17 9.57 -3.81
CA GLY A 85 -22.19 8.52 -3.92
C GLY A 85 -21.69 7.10 -3.62
N THR A 86 -20.45 6.93 -3.15
CA THR A 86 -19.87 5.61 -2.86
C THR A 86 -19.51 5.53 -1.38
N GLY A 87 -20.27 4.73 -0.62
CA GLY A 87 -19.91 4.42 0.76
C GLY A 87 -18.70 3.47 0.86
N PRO A 88 -18.17 3.25 2.07
CA PRO A 88 -17.09 2.29 2.33
C PRO A 88 -17.42 0.89 1.76
N LYS A 89 -16.42 0.21 1.19
CA LYS A 89 -16.61 -1.13 0.57
C LYS A 89 -15.67 -2.23 1.11
N ALA A 90 -14.65 -1.87 1.88
CA ALA A 90 -13.74 -2.81 2.55
C ALA A 90 -14.19 -3.07 4.00
N GLU A 91 -15.46 -3.40 4.16
CA GLU A 91 -16.07 -3.60 5.48
C GLU A 91 -15.67 -4.98 6.03
N TYR A 92 -15.43 -5.04 7.34
CA TYR A 92 -15.26 -6.33 8.01
C TYR A 92 -16.61 -7.05 8.04
N HIS A 93 -16.66 -8.25 7.46
CA HIS A 93 -17.86 -9.07 7.49
C HIS A 93 -17.67 -10.22 8.50
N PRO A 94 -18.39 -10.21 9.64
CA PRO A 94 -18.14 -11.11 10.77
C PRO A 94 -18.50 -12.58 10.54
N GLY A 95 -19.07 -12.94 9.39
CA GLY A 95 -19.41 -14.33 9.07
C GLY A 95 -19.94 -14.47 7.66
N ALA A 96 -20.02 -15.69 7.14
CA ALA A 96 -20.28 -16.00 5.72
C ALA A 96 -21.63 -15.54 5.14
N GLY A 97 -22.47 -14.81 5.90
CA GLY A 97 -23.73 -14.25 5.41
C GLY A 97 -23.58 -13.33 4.20
N TRP A 98 -22.48 -12.58 4.11
CA TRP A 98 -22.20 -11.66 3.00
C TRP A 98 -21.82 -12.35 1.69
N LEU A 99 -21.50 -13.65 1.70
CA LEU A 99 -21.05 -14.40 0.53
C LEU A 99 -22.18 -15.06 -0.25
N ARG A 100 -23.42 -14.97 0.23
CA ARG A 100 -24.52 -15.84 -0.24
C ARG A 100 -25.27 -15.33 -1.46
N ASP A 101 -24.96 -14.12 -1.95
CA ASP A 101 -25.59 -13.52 -3.13
C ASP A 101 -24.54 -12.95 -4.09
#